data_AF-A0A525JKK3-F1
#
_entry.id   AF-A0A525JKK3-F1
#
_cell.length_a   1.000
_cell.length_b   1.000
_cell.length_c   1.000
_cell.angle_alpha   90.00
_cell.angle_beta   90.00
_cell.angle_gamma   90.00
#
_symmetry.space_group_name_H-M   'P 1'
#
loop_
_entity.id
_entity.type
_entity.pdbx_description
1 polymer ?
#
loop_
_entity_poly.entity_id
_entity_poly.type
_entity_poly.pdbx_seq_one_letter_code
_entity_poly.pdbx_strand_id
1 'polypeptide(L)'
;MALTLLIAPPLCACTPQETAQPDPAIGLDCALPFDAQATKITVQAGLVPAPHDPLEPYKFYSTPHGRVSYLITEPGAPGHPAIAMEVASQGKVDISGCPYGDPKGYAKIMAYLESLKTVTHR
;
A
#
# COMPACT_ATOMS: atom_id res chain seq x y z
N MET A 1 50.69 -38.19 29.03
CA MET A 1 49.81 -38.32 27.85
C MET A 1 48.85 -37.15 27.87
N ALA A 2 48.91 -36.33 26.83
CA ALA A 2 48.14 -35.11 26.64
C ALA A 2 46.75 -35.44 26.10
N LEU A 3 45.73 -34.67 26.47
CA LEU A 3 44.55 -34.47 25.62
C LEU A 3 43.84 -33.16 25.99
N THR A 4 44.26 -32.09 25.33
CA THR A 4 43.62 -30.78 25.33
C THR A 4 42.41 -30.85 24.39
N LEU A 5 41.20 -30.94 24.94
CA LEU A 5 39.96 -30.87 24.15
C LEU A 5 39.64 -29.39 23.83
N LEU A 6 39.91 -28.96 22.60
CA LEU A 6 39.40 -27.71 22.05
C LEU A 6 37.91 -27.86 21.74
N ILE A 7 37.06 -27.12 22.46
CA ILE A 7 35.63 -26.98 22.16
C ILE A 7 35.50 -25.82 21.15
N ALA A 8 35.30 -26.16 19.88
CA ALA A 8 34.95 -25.20 18.83
C ALA A 8 33.46 -24.82 18.97
N PRO A 9 33.11 -23.53 19.12
CA PRO A 9 31.72 -23.11 19.12
C PRO A 9 31.15 -23.24 17.70
N PRO A 10 29.93 -23.77 17.53
CA PRO A 10 29.26 -23.76 16.24
C PRO A 10 28.96 -22.30 15.89
N LEU A 11 29.62 -21.81 14.83
CA LEU A 11 29.21 -20.60 14.15
C LEU A 11 27.80 -20.86 13.61
N CYS A 12 26.78 -20.42 14.33
CA CYS A 12 25.46 -20.19 13.77
C CYS A 12 25.64 -19.17 12.64
N ALA A 13 25.81 -19.67 11.43
CA ALA A 13 25.67 -18.90 10.22
C ALA A 13 24.22 -18.43 10.17
N CYS A 14 23.95 -17.24 10.71
CA CYS A 14 22.79 -16.45 10.36
C CYS A 14 22.87 -16.26 8.84
N THR A 15 22.19 -17.12 8.09
CA THR A 15 21.91 -16.85 6.69
C THR A 15 21.10 -15.57 6.69
N PRO A 16 21.51 -14.51 5.98
CA PRO A 16 20.66 -13.35 5.78
C PRO A 16 19.36 -13.90 5.20
N GLN A 17 18.26 -13.73 5.93
CA GLN A 17 16.94 -13.99 5.39
C GLN A 17 16.80 -13.03 4.22
N GLU A 18 16.97 -13.56 3.01
CA GLU A 18 16.73 -12.82 1.78
C GLU A 18 15.26 -12.44 1.82
N THR A 19 15.00 -11.22 2.29
CA THR A 19 13.70 -10.57 2.14
C THR A 19 13.49 -10.50 0.64
N ALA A 20 12.75 -11.49 0.10
CA ALA A 20 12.22 -11.44 -1.25
C ALA A 20 11.67 -10.03 -1.43
N GLN A 21 12.30 -9.24 -2.30
CA GLN A 21 11.84 -7.89 -2.57
C GLN A 21 10.42 -8.05 -3.10
N PRO A 22 9.39 -7.56 -2.41
CA PRO A 22 8.03 -7.67 -2.91
C PRO A 22 7.95 -6.96 -4.25
N ASP A 23 7.12 -7.49 -5.13
CA ASP A 23 6.90 -6.94 -6.46
C ASP A 23 6.66 -5.43 -6.37
N PRO A 24 7.24 -4.64 -7.29
CA PRO A 24 7.09 -3.21 -7.28
C PRO A 24 5.60 -2.85 -7.31
N ALA A 25 5.21 -1.87 -6.48
CA ALA A 25 3.86 -1.33 -6.46
C ALA A 25 3.36 -1.02 -7.88
N ILE A 26 2.16 -1.49 -8.21
CA ILE A 26 1.56 -1.26 -9.52
C ILE A 26 1.13 0.20 -9.62
N GLY A 27 1.64 0.90 -10.63
CA GLY A 27 1.22 2.27 -10.93
C GLY A 27 -0.23 2.33 -11.44
N LEU A 28 -0.80 3.54 -11.39
CA LEU A 28 -2.13 3.80 -11.94
C LEU A 28 -2.04 4.03 -13.46
N ASP A 29 -2.85 3.31 -14.22
CA ASP A 29 -3.10 3.56 -15.63
C ASP A 29 -4.57 3.97 -15.80
N CYS A 30 -4.83 5.29 -15.82
CA CYS A 30 -6.18 5.81 -15.93
C CYS A 30 -6.81 5.62 -17.33
N ALA A 31 -6.08 5.05 -18.30
CA ALA A 31 -6.66 4.62 -19.57
C ALA A 31 -7.33 3.23 -19.45
N LEU A 32 -7.03 2.45 -18.41
CA LEU A 32 -7.73 1.20 -18.13
C LEU A 32 -9.13 1.46 -17.55
N PRO A 33 -10.12 0.60 -17.83
CA PRO A 33 -11.38 0.63 -17.10
C PRO A 33 -11.16 0.46 -15.59
N PHE A 34 -12.02 1.09 -14.78
CA PHE A 34 -11.96 1.05 -13.32
C PHE A 34 -11.78 -0.38 -12.78
N ASP A 35 -12.63 -1.32 -13.19
CA ASP A 35 -12.60 -2.70 -12.70
C ASP A 35 -11.30 -3.42 -13.07
N ALA A 36 -10.73 -3.11 -14.24
CA ALA A 36 -9.48 -3.70 -14.70
C ALA A 36 -8.28 -3.19 -13.87
N GLN A 37 -8.21 -1.87 -13.64
CA GLN A 37 -7.17 -1.29 -12.78
C GLN A 37 -7.33 -1.76 -11.32
N ALA A 38 -8.55 -1.77 -10.78
CA ALA A 38 -8.84 -2.22 -9.43
C ALA A 38 -8.46 -3.70 -9.23
N THR A 39 -8.84 -4.57 -10.16
CA THR A 39 -8.46 -6.00 -10.12
C THR A 39 -6.96 -6.17 -10.18
N LYS A 40 -6.28 -5.45 -11.09
CA LYS A 40 -4.83 -5.51 -11.24
C LYS A 40 -4.11 -5.13 -9.94
N ILE A 41 -4.61 -4.12 -9.23
CA ILE A 41 -4.09 -3.73 -7.91
C ILE A 41 -4.36 -4.85 -6.90
N THR A 42 -5.61 -5.29 -6.74
CA THR A 42 -6.02 -6.18 -5.63
C THR A 42 -5.46 -7.60 -5.72
N VAL A 43 -5.04 -8.04 -6.91
CA VAL A 43 -4.37 -9.35 -7.09
C VAL A 43 -2.85 -9.28 -6.91
N GLN A 44 -2.27 -8.11 -6.60
CA GLN A 44 -0.85 -7.99 -6.32
C GLN A 44 -0.46 -8.86 -5.11
N ALA A 45 0.62 -9.63 -5.27
CA ALA A 45 1.13 -10.49 -4.20
C ALA A 45 1.54 -9.65 -2.97
N GLY A 46 1.11 -10.09 -1.79
CA GLY A 46 1.45 -9.44 -0.52
C GLY A 46 0.69 -8.14 -0.23
N LEU A 47 -0.28 -7.75 -1.04
CA LEU A 47 -1.12 -6.60 -0.75
C LEU A 47 -1.96 -6.85 0.51
N VAL A 48 -1.91 -5.92 1.46
CA VAL A 48 -2.59 -6.04 2.76
C VAL A 48 -3.80 -5.10 2.77
N PRO A 49 -5.04 -5.62 2.90
CA PRO A 49 -6.20 -4.77 3.10
C PRO A 49 -6.15 -4.14 4.50
N ALA A 50 -6.47 -2.85 4.59
CA ALA A 50 -6.70 -2.21 5.88
C ALA A 50 -8.00 -2.75 6.52
N PRO A 51 -8.14 -2.69 7.85
CA PRO A 51 -9.42 -2.91 8.50
C PRO A 51 -10.50 -2.02 7.88
N HIS A 52 -11.65 -2.60 7.56
CA HIS A 52 -12.77 -1.86 7.01
C HIS A 52 -13.45 -1.05 8.11
N ASP A 53 -13.47 0.27 7.97
CA ASP A 53 -14.31 1.16 8.78
C ASP A 53 -15.71 1.22 8.14
N PRO A 54 -16.78 0.78 8.82
CA PRO A 54 -18.14 0.81 8.28
C PRO A 54 -18.64 2.21 7.90
N LEU A 55 -17.98 3.28 8.35
CA LEU A 55 -18.32 4.66 8.03
C LEU A 55 -17.60 5.17 6.77
N GLU A 56 -16.60 4.43 6.28
CA GLU A 56 -15.83 4.80 5.09
C GLU A 56 -16.26 3.95 3.89
N PRO A 57 -16.88 4.53 2.86
CA PRO A 57 -17.31 3.79 1.67
C PRO A 57 -16.13 3.50 0.70
N TYR A 58 -14.97 3.18 1.25
CA TYR A 58 -13.73 2.96 0.50
C TYR A 58 -12.96 1.77 1.08
N LYS A 59 -12.20 1.09 0.22
CA LYS A 59 -11.24 0.06 0.62
C LYS A 59 -9.82 0.57 0.48
N PHE A 60 -9.07 0.46 1.56
CA PHE A 60 -7.64 0.72 1.57
C PHE A 60 -6.84 -0.56 1.44
N TYR A 61 -5.77 -0.49 0.66
CA TYR A 61 -4.79 -1.56 0.50
C TYR A 61 -3.40 -0.97 0.61
N SER A 62 -2.49 -1.67 1.28
CA SER A 62 -1.09 -1.26 1.40
C SER A 62 -0.17 -2.35 0.90
N THR A 63 0.89 -1.93 0.22
CA THR A 63 2.03 -2.81 -0.07
C THR A 63 2.69 -3.29 1.23
N PRO A 64 3.41 -4.44 1.24
CA PRO A 64 4.03 -4.99 2.45
C PRO A 64 4.91 -4.02 3.25
N HIS A 65 5.57 -3.09 2.55
CA HIS A 65 6.46 -2.10 3.17
C HIS A 65 5.76 -0.79 3.58
N GLY A 66 4.45 -0.68 3.36
CA GLY A 66 3.66 0.52 3.69
C GLY A 66 4.04 1.77 2.90
N ARG A 67 4.91 1.65 1.89
CA ARG A 67 5.37 2.80 1.08
C ARG A 67 4.36 3.24 0.02
N VAL A 68 3.48 2.34 -0.38
CA VAL A 68 2.39 2.63 -1.29
C VAL A 68 1.09 2.11 -0.69
N SER A 69 0.07 2.96 -0.70
CA SER A 69 -1.31 2.62 -0.40
C SER A 69 -2.22 2.97 -1.59
N TYR A 70 -3.32 2.23 -1.70
CA TYR A 70 -4.37 2.44 -2.67
C TYR A 70 -5.70 2.63 -1.93
N LEU A 71 -6.48 3.63 -2.35
CA LEU A 71 -7.89 3.77 -1.99
C LEU A 71 -8.71 3.40 -3.22
N ILE A 72 -9.62 2.45 -3.06
CA ILE A 72 -10.58 2.04 -4.09
C ILE A 72 -12.00 2.33 -3.58
N THR A 73 -12.74 3.17 -4.29
CA THR A 73 -14.13 3.51 -3.93
C THR A 73 -15.10 2.35 -4.09
N GLU A 74 -16.07 2.25 -3.18
CA GLU A 74 -17.21 1.35 -3.32
C GLU A 74 -18.45 2.06 -3.90
N PRO A 75 -19.43 1.32 -4.44
CA PRO A 75 -20.69 1.93 -4.88
C PRO A 75 -21.35 2.75 -3.77
N GLY A 76 -21.78 3.97 -4.11
CA GLY A 76 -22.35 4.93 -3.16
C GLY A 76 -21.33 5.87 -2.51
N ALA A 77 -20.03 5.60 -2.67
CA ALA A 77 -18.98 6.53 -2.24
C ALA A 77 -18.97 7.81 -3.07
N PRO A 78 -18.58 8.95 -2.49
CA PRO A 78 -18.28 10.16 -3.26
C PRO A 78 -17.31 9.85 -4.40
N GLY A 79 -17.66 10.20 -5.63
CA GLY A 79 -16.76 10.08 -6.78
C GLY A 79 -16.58 8.67 -7.33
N HIS A 80 -17.30 7.67 -6.80
CA HIS A 80 -17.29 6.34 -7.40
C HIS A 80 -17.75 6.39 -8.88
N PRO A 81 -17.06 5.67 -9.79
CA PRO A 81 -15.80 4.95 -9.57
C PRO A 81 -14.58 5.86 -9.47
N ALA A 82 -13.70 5.60 -8.52
CA ALA A 82 -12.41 6.26 -8.40
C ALA A 82 -11.38 5.36 -7.69
N ILE A 83 -10.11 5.59 -8.04
CA ILE A 83 -8.94 4.99 -7.39
C ILE A 83 -7.96 6.13 -7.06
N ALA A 84 -7.43 6.14 -5.85
CA ALA A 84 -6.31 6.99 -5.48
C ALA A 84 -5.12 6.14 -5.02
N MET A 85 -3.91 6.67 -5.18
CA MET A 85 -2.66 6.04 -4.81
C MET A 85 -1.82 7.06 -4.03
N GLU A 86 -1.36 6.66 -2.86
CA GLU A 86 -0.45 7.44 -2.04
C GLU A 86 0.93 6.78 -2.05
N VAL A 87 1.97 7.58 -2.25
CA VAL A 87 3.35 7.12 -2.30
C VAL A 87 4.16 7.87 -1.25
N ALA A 88 4.66 7.14 -0.25
CA ALA A 88 5.52 7.66 0.79
C ALA A 88 7.00 7.61 0.37
N SER A 89 7.65 8.78 0.33
CA SER A 89 9.06 8.94 0.01
C SER A 89 9.66 10.12 0.78
N GLN A 90 10.81 9.91 1.41
CA GLN A 90 11.60 10.99 2.06
C GLN A 90 10.78 11.86 3.05
N GLY A 91 9.89 11.24 3.82
CA GLY A 91 9.04 11.96 4.80
C GLY A 91 7.88 12.75 4.18
N LYS A 92 7.66 12.62 2.87
CA LYS A 92 6.53 13.18 2.13
C LYS A 92 5.63 12.05 1.63
N VAL A 93 4.34 12.36 1.53
CA VAL A 93 3.36 11.51 0.82
C VAL A 93 2.89 12.26 -0.42
N ASP A 94 2.99 11.63 -1.59
CA ASP A 94 2.44 12.13 -2.84
C ASP A 94 1.15 11.37 -3.16
N ILE A 95 0.07 12.09 -3.47
CA ILE A 95 -1.24 11.49 -3.76
C ILE A 95 -1.57 11.74 -5.23
N SER A 96 -1.94 10.68 -5.93
CA SER A 96 -2.41 10.69 -7.31
C SER A 96 -3.68 9.83 -7.44
N GLY A 97 -4.36 9.87 -8.58
CA GLY A 97 -5.53 9.02 -8.76
C GLY A 97 -6.21 9.15 -10.12
N CYS A 98 -7.17 8.26 -10.34
CA CYS A 98 -7.98 8.17 -11.54
C CYS A 98 -9.45 8.52 -11.20
N PRO A 99 -9.95 9.67 -11.67
CA PRO A 99 -11.33 10.10 -11.45
C PRO A 99 -12.27 9.52 -12.52
N TYR A 100 -12.63 8.24 -12.42
CA TYR A 100 -13.50 7.60 -13.42
C TYR A 100 -14.97 8.06 -13.34
N GLY A 101 -15.42 8.48 -12.15
CA GLY A 101 -16.78 8.91 -11.86
C GLY A 101 -16.94 10.43 -11.80
N ASP A 102 -17.72 10.90 -10.82
CA ASP A 102 -17.99 12.33 -10.64
C ASP A 102 -16.75 13.11 -10.18
N PRO A 103 -16.28 14.12 -10.92
CA PRO A 103 -15.11 14.92 -10.55
C PRO A 103 -15.26 15.65 -9.21
N LYS A 104 -16.47 16.08 -8.83
CA LYS A 104 -16.70 16.76 -7.55
C LYS A 104 -16.58 15.78 -6.38
N GLY A 105 -17.15 14.60 -6.51
CA GLY A 105 -16.97 13.51 -5.57
C GLY A 105 -15.51 13.09 -5.44
N TYR A 106 -14.78 12.97 -6.55
CA TYR A 106 -13.35 12.67 -6.53
C TYR A 106 -12.53 13.74 -5.81
N ALA A 107 -12.83 15.02 -6.00
CA ALA A 107 -12.18 16.10 -5.26
C ALA A 107 -12.36 15.97 -3.74
N LYS A 108 -13.51 15.44 -3.27
CA LYS A 108 -13.73 15.15 -1.84
C LYS A 108 -12.82 14.03 -1.35
N ILE A 109 -12.60 12.99 -2.15
CA ILE A 109 -11.65 11.91 -1.81
C ILE A 109 -10.24 12.49 -1.68
N MET A 110 -9.79 13.29 -2.66
CA MET A 110 -8.46 13.87 -2.63
C MET A 110 -8.27 14.79 -1.42
N ALA A 111 -9.27 15.62 -1.10
CA ALA A 111 -9.24 16.46 0.09
C ALA A 111 -9.19 15.66 1.39
N TYR A 112 -9.93 14.55 1.46
CA TYR A 112 -9.89 13.63 2.60
C TYR A 112 -8.50 13.02 2.77
N LEU A 113 -7.90 12.45 1.72
CA LEU A 113 -6.55 11.89 1.79
C LEU A 113 -5.49 12.94 2.16
N GLU A 114 -5.58 14.14 1.60
CA GLU A 114 -4.69 15.25 2.00
C GLU A 114 -4.86 15.63 3.48
N SER A 115 -6.07 15.53 4.03
CA SER A 115 -6.29 15.78 5.46
C SER A 115 -5.58 14.76 6.36
N LEU A 116 -5.48 13.49 5.94
CA LEU A 116 -4.82 12.43 6.70
C LEU A 116 -3.31 12.69 6.87
N LYS A 117 -2.66 13.31 5.88
CA LYS A 117 -1.25 13.70 5.98
C LYS A 117 -0.96 14.63 7.14
N THR A 118 -1.89 15.51 7.48
CA THR A 118 -1.68 16.56 8.50
C THR A 118 -1.80 16.03 9.93
N VAL A 119 -2.42 14.86 10.13
CA VAL A 119 -2.70 14.29 11.45
C VAL A 119 -1.56 13.40 11.98
N THR A 120 -0.52 13.15 11.18
CA THR A 120 0.60 12.28 11.58
C THR A 120 1.72 13.07 12.28
N HIS A 121 1.40 13.69 13.42
CA HIS A 121 2.37 14.17 14.41
C HIS A 121 1.88 13.76 15.81
N ARG A 122 2.27 12.56 16.26
CA ARG A 122 2.26 12.18 17.68
C ARG A 122 3.56 11.46 18.01
#